data_AF-A0A2N1U3U8-F1
#
_entry.id   AF-A0A2N1U3U8-F1
#
_cell.length_a   1.000
_cell.length_b   1.000
_cell.length_c   1.000
_cell.angle_alpha   90.00
_cell.angle_beta   90.00
_cell.angle_gamma   90.00
#
_symmetry.space_group_name_H-M   'P 1'
#
loop_
_entity.id
_entity.type
_entity.pdbx_description
1 polymer ?
#
loop_
_entity_poly.entity_id
_entity_poly.type
_entity_poly.pdbx_seq_one_letter_code
_entity_poly.pdbx_strand_id
1 'polypeptide(L)'
;MWKYSNQITIRWAYFILLALALAVTMWLASGTNPEILTQPGLKAALTEISVRAEFQPLWVWPGLFFAVTILMLTGVPSILPFAFMMVVSGFYTAFIVTFLSQVFVTRICIHRAWKIADRDSYQKSLQPALKSLLWQSQEHFMQFAFWSRVYFAYPLRTVDYITPMIQPGEKQLSSTLLPAAAAIFLRMLIPSFWLHSLIRLAVNVAPDPAGDASVFLLWSSALVAYTMIPRVPEFFVCSDSVRPILTAIGRPAKVMQNSADAKTAKPGNSDTKSPQVEVRSMRETAQTAVEG
;
A
#
# COMPACT_ATOMS: atom_id res chain seq x y z
N MET A 1 14.95 -0.26 -8.00
CA MET A 1 13.52 -0.56 -7.77
C MET A 1 13.21 -0.23 -6.32
N TRP A 2 12.12 0.48 -6.04
CA TRP A 2 11.73 0.73 -4.66
C TRP A 2 11.31 -0.60 -4.02
N LYS A 3 12.15 -1.15 -3.15
CA LYS A 3 11.83 -2.37 -2.41
C LYS A 3 10.70 -2.06 -1.41
N TYR A 4 9.70 -2.94 -1.32
CA TYR A 4 8.58 -2.84 -0.39
C TYR A 4 9.03 -2.52 1.05
N SER A 5 10.11 -3.17 1.51
CA SER A 5 10.71 -2.92 2.83
C SER A 5 11.19 -1.48 2.99
N ASN A 6 11.88 -0.93 1.99
CA ASN A 6 12.42 0.42 2.04
C ASN A 6 11.31 1.46 2.04
N GLN A 7 10.19 1.21 1.34
CA GLN A 7 9.01 2.10 1.37
C GLN A 7 8.36 2.17 2.74
N ILE A 8 8.27 1.05 3.44
CA ILE A 8 7.74 1.01 4.80
C ILE A 8 8.65 1.78 5.74
N THR A 9 9.97 1.57 5.67
CA THR A 9 10.95 2.31 6.49
C THR A 9 10.88 3.82 6.24
N ILE A 10 10.86 4.23 4.97
CA ILE A 10 10.76 5.64 4.56
C ILE A 10 9.46 6.26 5.07
N ARG A 11 8.33 5.53 4.97
CA ARG A 11 7.04 5.98 5.50
C ARG A 11 7.11 6.26 7.01
N TRP A 12 7.69 5.36 7.79
CA TRP A 12 7.83 5.55 9.24
C TRP A 12 8.79 6.69 9.58
N ALA A 13 9.91 6.80 8.86
CA ALA A 13 10.86 7.90 9.04
C ALA A 13 10.19 9.27 8.83
N TYR A 14 9.45 9.44 7.72
CA TYR A 14 8.71 10.68 7.48
C TYR A 14 7.63 10.96 8.52
N PHE A 15 6.96 9.92 9.02
CA PHE A 15 5.95 10.07 10.07
C PHE A 15 6.56 10.58 11.39
N ILE A 16 7.67 9.98 11.81
CA ILE A 16 8.39 10.38 13.03
C ILE A 16 8.95 11.79 12.89
N LEU A 17 9.60 12.10 11.76
CA LEU A 17 10.14 13.42 11.49
C LEU A 17 9.06 14.49 11.48
N LEU A 18 7.89 14.21 10.91
CA LEU A 18 6.78 15.15 10.90
C LEU A 18 6.20 15.35 12.30
N ALA A 19 6.05 14.29 13.08
CA ALA A 19 5.56 14.39 14.46
C ALA A 19 6.51 15.23 15.33
N LEU A 20 7.82 15.04 15.18
CA LEU A 20 8.84 15.87 15.82
C LEU A 20 8.77 17.32 15.36
N ALA A 21 8.66 17.55 14.05
CA ALA A 21 8.54 18.90 13.51
C ALA A 21 7.27 19.62 14.05
N LEU A 22 6.13 18.93 14.09
CA LEU A 22 4.88 19.45 14.66
C LEU A 22 5.01 19.75 16.16
N ALA A 23 5.66 18.88 16.92
CA ALA A 23 5.88 19.11 18.35
C ALA A 23 6.77 20.34 18.59
N VAL A 24 7.85 20.48 17.82
CA VAL A 24 8.76 21.64 17.89
C VAL A 24 8.04 22.92 17.47
N THR A 25 7.27 22.91 16.38
CA THR A 25 6.53 24.11 15.95
C THR A 25 5.46 24.50 16.95
N MET A 26 4.75 23.53 17.55
CA MET A 26 3.79 23.79 18.63
C MET A 26 4.46 24.34 19.89
N TRP A 27 5.64 23.81 20.25
CA TRP A 27 6.43 24.32 21.38
C TRP A 27 6.90 25.76 21.17
N LEU A 28 7.40 26.07 19.98
CA LEU A 28 7.82 27.44 19.65
C LEU A 28 6.62 28.38 19.59
N ALA A 29 5.51 27.93 18.98
CA ALA A 29 4.29 28.71 18.87
C ALA A 29 3.67 28.98 20.25
N SER A 30 3.66 28.01 21.17
CA SER A 30 3.12 28.18 22.52
C SER A 30 3.94 29.16 23.36
N GLY A 31 5.25 29.27 23.11
CA GLY A 31 6.10 30.29 23.73
C GLY A 31 5.73 31.73 23.31
N THR A 32 5.19 31.91 22.10
CA THR A 32 4.76 33.22 21.58
C THR A 32 3.26 33.50 21.75
N ASN A 33 2.43 32.46 21.72
CA ASN A 33 0.99 32.51 21.85
C ASN A 33 0.50 31.27 22.62
N PRO A 34 0.41 31.33 23.95
CA PRO A 34 0.03 30.18 24.77
C PRO A 34 -1.42 29.73 24.51
N GLU A 35 -2.28 30.61 24.00
CA GLU A 35 -3.67 30.28 23.68
C GLU A 35 -3.78 29.23 22.57
N ILE A 36 -2.74 29.02 21.76
CA ILE A 36 -2.72 27.99 20.70
C ILE A 36 -2.88 26.57 21.26
N LEU A 37 -2.53 26.35 22.53
CA LEU A 37 -2.72 25.07 23.22
C LEU A 37 -4.17 24.86 23.68
N THR A 38 -4.98 25.91 23.65
CA THR A 38 -6.41 25.84 23.96
C THR A 38 -7.21 25.56 22.70
N GLN A 39 -8.36 24.91 22.85
CA GLN A 39 -9.25 24.63 21.72
C GLN A 39 -9.72 25.89 20.98
N PRO A 40 -10.12 27.00 21.65
CA PRO A 40 -10.49 28.24 20.96
C PRO A 40 -9.32 28.87 20.21
N GLY A 41 -8.12 28.89 20.80
CA GLY A 41 -6.94 29.47 20.15
C GLY A 41 -6.45 28.64 18.97
N LEU A 42 -6.50 27.30 19.06
CA LEU A 42 -6.22 26.42 17.93
C LEU A 42 -7.22 26.64 16.78
N LYS A 43 -8.51 26.77 17.10
CA LYS A 43 -9.55 27.08 16.11
C LYS A 43 -9.27 28.40 15.41
N ALA A 44 -9.00 29.45 16.17
CA ALA A 44 -8.69 30.78 15.63
C ALA A 44 -7.46 30.77 14.72
N ALA A 45 -6.37 30.12 15.14
CA ALA A 45 -5.15 30.01 14.33
C ALA A 45 -5.37 29.24 13.02
N LEU A 46 -6.11 28.12 13.07
CA LEU A 46 -6.44 27.35 11.87
C LEU A 46 -7.34 28.15 10.91
N THR A 47 -8.32 28.88 11.46
CA THR A 47 -9.18 29.78 10.66
C THR A 47 -8.35 30.88 10.01
N GLU A 48 -7.43 31.52 10.73
CA GLU A 48 -6.57 32.57 10.18
C GLU A 48 -5.68 32.05 9.03
N ILE A 49 -5.08 30.87 9.20
CA ILE A 49 -4.28 30.22 8.16
C ILE A 49 -5.16 29.93 6.94
N SER A 50 -6.35 29.37 7.15
CA SER A 50 -7.28 29.04 6.07
C SER A 50 -7.73 30.27 5.28
N VAL A 51 -8.05 31.36 5.97
CA VAL A 51 -8.44 32.63 5.33
C VAL A 51 -7.28 33.21 4.54
N ARG A 52 -6.06 33.24 5.09
CA ARG A 52 -4.87 33.71 4.37
C ARG A 52 -4.55 32.89 3.14
N ALA A 53 -4.86 31.61 3.15
CA ALA A 53 -4.64 30.72 2.02
C ALA A 53 -5.67 30.91 0.90
N GLU A 54 -6.91 31.25 1.25
CA GLU A 54 -7.98 31.50 0.29
C GLU A 54 -7.66 32.69 -0.64
N PHE A 55 -6.99 33.71 -0.10
CA PHE A 55 -6.58 34.90 -0.85
C PHE A 55 -5.22 34.78 -1.55
N GLN A 56 -4.65 33.57 -1.66
CA GLN A 56 -3.39 33.40 -2.37
C GLN A 56 -3.57 33.57 -3.89
N PRO A 57 -2.59 34.16 -4.59
CA PRO A 57 -2.62 34.27 -6.04
C PRO A 57 -2.77 32.90 -6.73
N LEU A 58 -3.45 32.88 -7.88
CA LEU A 58 -3.70 31.68 -8.67
C LEU A 58 -2.43 30.88 -9.03
N TRP A 59 -1.27 31.54 -9.16
CA TRP A 59 0.01 30.90 -9.49
C TRP A 59 0.58 30.03 -8.36
N VAL A 60 0.13 30.21 -7.11
CA VAL A 60 0.56 29.40 -5.96
C VAL A 60 0.11 27.95 -6.12
N TRP A 61 -1.06 27.71 -6.71
CA TRP A 61 -1.62 26.36 -6.86
C TRP A 61 -0.82 25.45 -7.81
N PRO A 62 -0.40 25.89 -9.01
CA PRO A 62 0.56 25.15 -9.81
C PRO A 62 1.87 24.85 -9.07
N GLY A 63 2.42 25.83 -8.34
CA GLY A 63 3.64 25.64 -7.55
C GLY A 63 3.48 24.56 -6.48
N LEU A 64 2.36 24.61 -5.74
CA LEU A 64 1.99 23.62 -4.73
C LEU A 64 1.81 22.23 -5.34
N PHE A 65 1.15 22.12 -6.49
CA PHE A 65 1.01 20.86 -7.23
C PHE A 65 2.36 20.25 -7.58
N PHE A 66 3.33 21.05 -8.07
CA PHE A 66 4.67 20.55 -8.38
C PHE A 66 5.44 20.14 -7.13
N ALA A 67 5.40 20.92 -6.05
CA ALA A 67 6.02 20.58 -4.78
C ALA A 67 5.48 19.25 -4.22
N VAL A 68 4.15 19.08 -4.20
CA VAL A 68 3.49 17.85 -3.74
C VAL A 68 3.86 16.65 -4.63
N THR A 69 3.90 16.86 -5.95
CA THR A 69 4.34 15.84 -6.92
C THR A 69 5.78 15.37 -6.65
N ILE A 70 6.71 16.30 -6.40
CA ILE A 70 8.11 15.99 -6.10
C ILE A 70 8.21 15.20 -4.79
N LEU A 71 7.52 15.63 -3.72
CA LEU A 71 7.49 14.91 -2.45
C LEU A 71 6.96 13.48 -2.61
N MET A 72 5.90 13.30 -3.40
CA MET A 72 5.35 11.96 -3.66
C MET A 72 6.26 11.09 -4.53
N LEU A 73 7.09 11.69 -5.39
CA LEU A 73 8.13 10.98 -6.16
C LEU A 73 9.29 10.53 -5.26
N THR A 74 9.66 11.31 -4.24
CA THR A 74 10.66 10.94 -3.24
C THR A 74 10.13 9.98 -2.17
N GLY A 75 8.88 9.51 -2.30
CA GLY A 75 8.26 8.49 -1.46
C GLY A 75 7.56 9.00 -0.22
N VAL A 76 7.34 10.31 -0.10
CA VAL A 76 6.48 10.86 0.96
C VAL A 76 5.06 10.29 0.78
N PRO A 77 4.47 9.69 1.83
CA PRO A 77 3.10 9.19 1.78
C PRO A 77 2.11 10.33 1.50
N SER A 78 1.16 10.14 0.57
CA SER A 78 0.18 11.18 0.16
C SER A 78 -0.61 11.81 1.31
N ILE A 79 -0.85 11.05 2.38
CA ILE A 79 -1.62 11.52 3.52
C ILE A 79 -0.95 12.71 4.21
N LEU A 80 0.38 12.85 4.13
CA LEU A 80 1.12 13.95 4.74
C LEU A 80 0.91 15.29 4.00
N PRO A 81 1.19 15.42 2.69
CA PRO A 81 0.86 16.64 1.96
C PRO A 81 -0.64 16.90 1.92
N PHE A 82 -1.49 15.87 1.91
CA PHE A 82 -2.94 16.04 2.05
C PHE A 82 -3.31 16.68 3.40
N ALA A 83 -2.77 16.19 4.52
CA ALA A 83 -3.02 16.74 5.84
C ALA A 83 -2.66 18.23 5.92
N PHE A 84 -1.46 18.57 5.44
CA PHE A 84 -0.99 19.95 5.38
C PHE A 84 -1.90 20.83 4.54
N MET A 85 -2.20 20.41 3.30
CA MET A 85 -3.07 21.18 2.42
C MET A 85 -4.50 21.28 2.95
N MET A 86 -5.00 20.27 3.66
CA MET A 86 -6.36 20.31 4.20
C MET A 86 -6.46 21.36 5.32
N VAL A 87 -5.43 21.51 6.15
CA VAL A 87 -5.34 22.59 7.15
C VAL A 87 -5.27 23.96 6.47
N VAL A 88 -4.49 24.08 5.40
CA VAL A 88 -4.25 25.36 4.73
C VAL A 88 -5.39 25.78 3.81
N SER A 89 -5.94 24.87 3.01
CA SER A 89 -6.83 25.18 1.87
C SER A 89 -8.21 24.52 1.93
N GLY A 90 -8.49 23.78 2.99
CA GLY A 90 -9.72 23.01 3.15
C GLY A 90 -9.73 21.67 2.41
N PHE A 91 -10.78 20.89 2.64
CA PHE A 91 -10.87 19.49 2.21
C PHE A 91 -10.84 19.33 0.68
N TYR A 92 -11.70 20.05 -0.04
CA TYR A 92 -11.88 19.85 -1.48
C TYR A 92 -10.60 20.16 -2.27
N THR A 93 -9.99 21.31 -2.00
CA THR A 93 -8.74 21.73 -2.64
C THR A 93 -7.60 20.75 -2.34
N ALA A 94 -7.43 20.38 -1.06
CA ALA A 94 -6.44 19.39 -0.66
C ALA A 94 -6.65 18.04 -1.34
N PHE A 95 -7.91 17.58 -1.44
CA PHE A 95 -8.27 16.32 -2.05
C PHE A 95 -7.96 16.34 -3.56
N ILE A 96 -8.42 17.37 -4.27
CA ILE A 96 -8.22 17.50 -5.73
C ILE A 96 -6.73 17.58 -6.06
N VAL A 97 -5.97 18.46 -5.39
CA VAL A 97 -4.53 18.63 -5.66
C VAL A 97 -3.78 17.33 -5.37
N THR A 98 -4.01 16.72 -4.21
CA THR A 98 -3.36 15.44 -3.86
C THR A 98 -3.71 14.34 -4.84
N PHE A 99 -4.98 14.26 -5.26
CA PHE A 99 -5.46 13.26 -6.21
C PHE A 99 -4.78 13.42 -7.58
N LEU A 100 -4.80 14.63 -8.14
CA LEU A 100 -4.16 14.93 -9.42
C LEU A 100 -2.65 14.67 -9.35
N SER A 101 -1.99 15.05 -8.26
CA SER A 101 -0.57 14.74 -8.04
C SER A 101 -0.34 13.23 -7.99
N GLN A 102 -1.18 12.45 -7.31
CA GLN A 102 -1.05 10.99 -7.27
C GLN A 102 -1.18 10.35 -8.65
N VAL A 103 -2.18 10.75 -9.44
CA VAL A 103 -2.37 10.27 -10.82
C VAL A 103 -1.17 10.65 -11.69
N PHE A 104 -0.68 11.89 -11.58
CA PHE A 104 0.46 12.36 -12.35
C PHE A 104 1.75 11.64 -11.98
N VAL A 105 2.00 11.41 -10.69
CA VAL A 105 3.16 10.63 -10.24
C VAL A 105 3.05 9.17 -10.70
N THR A 106 1.86 8.57 -10.67
CA THR A 106 1.64 7.22 -11.21
C THR A 106 1.97 7.15 -12.69
N ARG A 107 1.55 8.14 -13.50
CA ARG A 107 1.95 8.25 -14.91
C ARG A 107 3.48 8.29 -15.07
N ILE A 108 4.16 9.15 -14.31
CA ILE A 108 5.62 9.28 -14.36
C ILE A 108 6.31 7.97 -13.98
N CYS A 109 5.86 7.32 -12.91
CA CYS A 109 6.42 6.06 -12.43
C CYS A 109 6.25 4.93 -13.44
N ILE A 110 5.06 4.76 -14.01
CA ILE A 110 4.81 3.73 -15.04
C ILE A 110 5.67 4.01 -16.27
N HIS A 111 5.69 5.24 -16.78
CA HIS A 111 6.49 5.60 -17.96
C HIS A 111 7.99 5.39 -17.73
N ARG A 112 8.52 5.80 -16.57
CA ARG A 112 9.91 5.51 -16.21
C ARG A 112 10.18 4.02 -16.09
N ALA A 113 9.24 3.27 -15.53
CA ALA A 113 9.36 1.83 -15.35
C ALA A 113 9.35 1.09 -16.70
N TRP A 114 8.59 1.54 -17.71
CA TRP A 114 8.69 1.03 -19.08
C TRP A 114 10.07 1.23 -19.68
N LYS A 115 10.65 2.42 -19.57
CA LYS A 115 11.99 2.72 -20.12
C LYS A 115 13.10 1.85 -19.55
N ILE A 116 12.89 1.23 -18.40
CA ILE A 116 13.86 0.36 -17.74
C ILE A 116 13.42 -1.12 -17.70
N ALA A 117 12.23 -1.44 -18.20
CA ALA A 117 11.64 -2.78 -18.10
C ALA A 117 12.49 -3.85 -18.80
N ASP A 118 13.12 -3.49 -19.92
CA ASP A 118 13.97 -4.39 -20.71
C ASP A 118 15.38 -4.55 -20.14
N ARG A 119 15.76 -3.78 -19.12
CA ARG A 119 17.09 -3.92 -18.50
C ARG A 119 17.15 -5.18 -17.66
N ASP A 120 18.20 -5.98 -17.84
CA ASP A 120 18.45 -7.19 -17.04
C ASP A 120 18.44 -6.94 -15.53
N SER A 121 18.99 -5.80 -15.09
CA SER A 121 18.99 -5.42 -13.68
C SER A 121 17.58 -5.26 -13.10
N TYR A 122 16.63 -4.81 -13.94
CA TYR A 122 15.24 -4.65 -13.56
C TYR A 122 14.54 -6.01 -13.49
N GLN A 123 14.71 -6.83 -14.52
CA GLN A 123 14.10 -8.17 -14.57
C GLN A 123 14.62 -9.09 -13.46
N LYS A 124 15.92 -9.03 -13.13
CA LYS A 124 16.52 -9.79 -12.02
C LYS A 124 16.08 -9.30 -10.64
N SER A 125 15.55 -8.09 -10.54
CA SER A 125 15.06 -7.53 -9.27
C SER A 125 13.65 -8.01 -8.89
N LEU A 126 12.92 -8.60 -9.84
CA LEU A 126 11.62 -9.23 -9.62
C LEU A 126 11.80 -10.70 -9.27
N GLN A 127 10.97 -11.21 -8.35
CA GLN A 127 10.96 -12.63 -8.03
C GLN A 127 10.50 -13.44 -9.26
N PRO A 128 11.14 -14.58 -9.59
CA PRO A 128 10.78 -15.39 -10.76
C PRO A 128 9.31 -15.83 -10.77
N ALA A 129 8.78 -16.23 -9.61
CA ALA A 129 7.38 -16.63 -9.46
C ALA A 129 6.42 -15.47 -9.75
N LEU A 130 6.74 -14.26 -9.27
CA LEU A 130 5.96 -13.06 -9.55
C LEU A 130 6.03 -12.71 -11.05
N LYS A 131 7.22 -12.77 -11.67
CA LYS A 131 7.39 -12.53 -13.11
C LYS A 131 6.50 -13.42 -13.97
N SER A 132 6.42 -14.72 -13.65
CA SER A 132 5.57 -15.66 -14.37
C SER A 132 4.08 -15.31 -14.24
N LEU A 133 3.60 -14.98 -13.04
CA LEU A 133 2.21 -14.60 -12.81
C LEU A 133 1.82 -13.31 -13.54
N LEU A 134 2.73 -12.33 -13.57
CA LEU A 134 2.55 -11.08 -14.30
C LEU A 134 2.45 -11.32 -15.82
N TRP A 135 3.28 -12.21 -16.36
CA TRP A 135 3.27 -12.56 -17.79
C TRP A 135 2.00 -13.33 -18.20
N GLN A 136 1.46 -14.17 -17.33
CA GLN A 136 0.23 -14.92 -17.61
C GLN A 136 -1.03 -14.04 -17.57
N SER A 137 -0.96 -12.86 -16.96
CA SER A 137 -2.14 -12.02 -16.67
C SER A 137 -2.26 -10.78 -17.57
N GLN A 138 -1.58 -10.78 -18.73
CA GLN A 138 -1.58 -9.63 -19.65
C GLN A 138 -2.98 -9.25 -20.13
N GLU A 139 -3.86 -10.23 -20.35
CA GLU A 139 -5.23 -10.00 -20.81
C GLU A 139 -6.12 -9.29 -19.77
N HIS A 140 -5.74 -9.33 -18.49
CA HIS A 140 -6.48 -8.72 -17.38
C HIS A 140 -5.82 -7.44 -16.85
N PHE A 141 -4.99 -6.78 -17.66
CA PHE A 141 -4.20 -5.61 -17.24
C PHE A 141 -5.06 -4.47 -16.65
N MET A 142 -6.26 -4.22 -17.18
CA MET A 142 -7.19 -3.20 -16.66
C MET A 142 -7.67 -3.53 -15.24
N GLN A 143 -7.97 -4.81 -14.98
CA GLN A 143 -8.37 -5.27 -13.65
C GLN A 143 -7.20 -5.16 -12.68
N PHE A 144 -5.99 -5.53 -13.11
CA PHE A 144 -4.78 -5.33 -12.33
C PHE A 144 -4.59 -3.84 -12.01
N ALA A 145 -4.71 -2.97 -13.01
CA ALA A 145 -4.50 -1.53 -12.87
C ALA A 145 -5.38 -0.92 -11.77
N PHE A 146 -6.63 -1.37 -11.69
CA PHE A 146 -7.58 -1.00 -10.65
C PHE A 146 -7.28 -1.67 -9.30
N TRP A 147 -7.44 -3.00 -9.20
CA TRP A 147 -7.45 -3.71 -7.91
C TRP A 147 -6.13 -3.61 -7.16
N SER A 148 -4.99 -3.59 -7.85
CA SER A 148 -3.68 -3.48 -7.20
C SER A 148 -3.48 -2.15 -6.47
N ARG A 149 -4.18 -1.10 -6.90
CA ARG A 149 -4.07 0.26 -6.35
C ARG A 149 -5.13 0.55 -5.29
N VAL A 150 -6.24 -0.19 -5.29
CA VAL A 150 -7.30 -0.02 -4.29
C VAL A 150 -6.81 -0.31 -2.88
N TYR A 151 -5.86 -1.22 -2.63
CA TYR A 151 -5.56 -1.66 -1.27
C TYR A 151 -4.39 -0.94 -0.59
N PHE A 152 -4.60 -0.42 0.64
CA PHE A 152 -3.53 0.23 1.41
C PHE A 152 -2.31 -0.63 1.69
N ALA A 153 -2.50 -1.94 1.82
CA ALA A 153 -1.45 -2.90 2.14
C ALA A 153 -0.33 -2.94 1.08
N TYR A 154 -0.66 -2.60 -0.17
CA TYR A 154 0.29 -2.55 -1.28
C TYR A 154 0.68 -1.09 -1.56
N PRO A 155 1.97 -0.72 -1.44
CA PRO A 155 2.45 0.60 -1.78
C PRO A 155 2.21 0.93 -3.26
N LEU A 156 1.56 2.06 -3.51
CA LEU A 156 1.16 2.48 -4.86
C LEU A 156 2.35 2.51 -5.83
N ARG A 157 3.50 3.03 -5.38
CA ARG A 157 4.71 3.12 -6.21
C ARG A 157 5.27 1.75 -6.57
N THR A 158 5.23 0.78 -5.66
CA THR A 158 5.65 -0.60 -5.98
C THR A 158 4.80 -1.18 -7.10
N VAL A 159 3.49 -0.99 -7.01
CA VAL A 159 2.53 -1.40 -8.06
C VAL A 159 2.79 -0.67 -9.38
N ASP A 160 3.03 0.65 -9.34
CA ASP A 160 3.35 1.45 -10.53
C ASP A 160 4.60 0.95 -11.25
N TYR A 161 5.65 0.56 -10.51
CA TYR A 161 6.86 -0.03 -11.11
C TYR A 161 6.58 -1.40 -11.74
N ILE A 162 5.75 -2.23 -11.12
CA ILE A 162 5.47 -3.59 -11.63
C ILE A 162 4.53 -3.58 -12.85
N THR A 163 3.69 -2.55 -12.98
CA THR A 163 2.65 -2.43 -14.03
C THR A 163 3.17 -2.70 -15.47
N PRO A 164 4.32 -2.15 -15.90
CA PRO A 164 4.98 -2.51 -17.16
C PRO A 164 5.16 -3.99 -17.50
N MET A 165 5.26 -4.87 -16.50
CA MET A 165 5.48 -6.31 -16.72
C MET A 165 4.20 -7.03 -17.17
N ILE A 166 3.03 -6.49 -16.85
CA ILE A 166 1.72 -6.97 -17.33
C ILE A 166 1.36 -6.30 -18.65
N GLN A 167 1.90 -5.11 -18.91
CA GLN A 167 1.58 -4.33 -20.11
C GLN A 167 2.86 -3.75 -20.72
N PRO A 168 3.54 -4.46 -21.63
CA PRO A 168 4.81 -3.99 -22.20
C PRO A 168 4.65 -2.85 -23.23
N GLY A 169 3.43 -2.58 -23.72
CA GLY A 169 3.18 -1.57 -24.75
C GLY A 169 2.86 -0.18 -24.21
N GLU A 170 3.71 0.81 -24.51
CA GLU A 170 3.52 2.22 -24.12
C GLU A 170 2.21 2.82 -24.69
N LYS A 171 1.74 2.31 -25.85
CA LYS A 171 0.56 2.81 -26.56
C LYS A 171 -0.76 2.70 -25.78
N GLN A 172 -0.84 1.87 -24.74
CA GLN A 172 -2.06 1.72 -23.94
C GLN A 172 -1.91 2.27 -22.50
N LEU A 173 -0.99 3.22 -22.29
CA LEU A 173 -0.86 4.00 -21.04
C LEU A 173 -2.15 4.72 -20.66
N SER A 174 -2.79 5.36 -21.65
CA SER A 174 -4.04 6.08 -21.45
C SER A 174 -5.15 5.15 -20.97
N SER A 175 -5.21 3.94 -21.54
CA SER A 175 -6.15 2.89 -21.14
C SER A 175 -5.94 2.46 -19.68
N THR A 176 -4.69 2.39 -19.22
CA THR A 176 -4.33 1.97 -17.85
C THR A 176 -4.50 3.09 -16.82
N LEU A 177 -4.32 4.35 -17.23
CA LEU A 177 -4.42 5.51 -16.34
C LEU A 177 -5.82 5.73 -15.80
N LEU A 178 -6.87 5.48 -16.61
CA LEU A 178 -8.25 5.72 -16.17
C LEU A 178 -8.67 4.77 -15.02
N PRO A 179 -8.52 3.43 -15.12
CA PRO A 179 -8.74 2.52 -14.00
C PRO A 179 -7.82 2.82 -12.81
N ALA A 180 -6.55 3.19 -13.07
CA ALA A 180 -5.63 3.56 -12.00
C ALA A 180 -6.11 4.81 -11.25
N ALA A 181 -6.61 5.84 -11.95
CA ALA A 181 -7.16 7.04 -11.35
C ALA A 181 -8.42 6.73 -10.52
N ALA A 182 -9.33 5.91 -11.02
CA ALA A 182 -10.50 5.47 -10.26
C ALA A 182 -10.10 4.72 -8.97
N ALA A 183 -9.11 3.84 -9.05
CA ALA A 183 -8.59 3.13 -7.87
C ALA A 183 -7.87 4.05 -6.90
N ILE A 184 -7.07 5.03 -7.37
CA ILE A 184 -6.40 6.03 -6.53
C ILE A 184 -7.44 6.90 -5.81
N PHE A 185 -8.49 7.33 -6.52
CA PHE A 185 -9.59 8.08 -5.95
C PHE A 185 -10.22 7.31 -4.78
N LEU A 186 -10.67 6.07 -5.04
CA LEU A 186 -11.24 5.20 -4.01
C LEU A 186 -10.27 4.97 -2.85
N ARG A 187 -8.99 4.75 -3.17
CA ARG A 187 -7.95 4.52 -2.17
C ARG A 187 -7.80 5.71 -1.23
N MET A 188 -7.96 6.93 -1.75
CA MET A 188 -7.80 8.15 -0.97
C MET A 188 -9.02 8.50 -0.12
N LEU A 189 -10.24 8.13 -0.52
CA LEU A 189 -11.47 8.54 0.17
C LEU A 189 -11.47 8.22 1.67
N ILE A 190 -11.28 6.95 2.04
CA ILE A 190 -11.40 6.51 3.44
C ILE A 190 -10.42 7.27 4.37
N PRO A 191 -9.09 7.32 4.09
CA PRO A 191 -8.16 8.12 4.90
C PRO A 191 -8.43 9.61 4.86
N SER A 192 -8.84 10.17 3.72
CA SER A 192 -9.12 11.60 3.61
C SER A 192 -10.31 11.99 4.47
N PHE A 193 -11.40 11.22 4.43
CA PHE A 193 -12.56 11.45 5.29
C PHE A 193 -12.27 11.18 6.77
N TRP A 194 -11.48 10.15 7.08
CA TRP A 194 -10.99 9.90 8.43
C TRP A 194 -10.19 11.07 8.98
N LEU A 195 -9.28 11.64 8.18
CA LEU A 195 -8.48 12.77 8.62
C LEU A 195 -9.33 14.05 8.75
N HIS A 196 -10.29 14.25 7.84
CA HIS A 196 -11.23 15.37 7.93
C HIS A 196 -12.10 15.28 9.20
N SER A 197 -12.63 14.10 9.54
CA SER A 197 -13.41 13.91 10.77
C SER A 197 -12.56 14.07 12.03
N LEU A 198 -11.30 13.62 12.01
CA LEU A 198 -10.36 13.85 13.11
C LEU A 198 -10.13 15.35 13.36
N ILE A 199 -9.92 16.15 12.32
CA ILE A 199 -9.73 17.61 12.48
C ILE A 199 -11.01 18.26 13.00
N ARG A 200 -12.18 17.88 12.47
CA ARG A 200 -13.47 18.40 12.96
C ARG A 200 -13.67 18.12 14.44
N LEU A 201 -13.36 16.90 14.87
CA LEU A 201 -13.43 16.50 16.28
C LEU A 201 -12.44 17.29 17.15
N ALA A 202 -11.19 17.45 16.70
CA ALA A 202 -10.15 18.17 17.45
C ALA A 202 -10.48 19.65 17.65
N VAL A 203 -11.09 20.28 16.63
CA VAL A 203 -11.39 21.72 16.63
C VAL A 203 -12.83 22.01 17.09
N ASN A 204 -13.66 20.96 17.26
CA ASN A 204 -15.10 21.01 17.58
C ASN A 204 -15.81 22.09 16.74
N VAL A 205 -15.74 21.89 15.42
CA VAL A 205 -16.24 22.87 14.44
C VAL A 205 -17.78 22.83 14.39
N ALA A 206 -18.39 21.67 14.67
CA ALA A 206 -19.84 21.49 14.59
C ALA A 206 -20.56 21.79 15.92
N PRO A 207 -21.84 22.18 15.88
CA PRO A 207 -22.67 22.37 17.07
C PRO A 207 -23.04 21.05 17.78
N ASP A 208 -22.86 19.90 17.12
CA ASP A 208 -23.17 18.57 17.66
C ASP A 208 -21.88 17.72 17.84
N PRO A 209 -21.28 17.72 19.03
CA PRO A 209 -20.07 16.94 19.31
C PRO A 209 -20.30 15.43 19.29
N ALA A 210 -21.52 14.95 19.56
CA ALA A 210 -21.85 13.54 19.51
C ALA A 210 -21.88 13.05 18.04
N GLY A 211 -22.44 13.87 17.15
CA GLY A 211 -22.40 13.68 15.70
C GLY A 211 -20.96 13.58 15.17
N ASP A 212 -20.08 14.51 15.53
CA ASP A 212 -18.68 14.49 15.09
C ASP A 212 -17.92 13.23 15.59
N ALA A 213 -18.16 12.81 16.83
CA ALA A 213 -17.59 11.57 17.37
C ALA A 213 -18.08 10.33 16.61
N SER A 214 -19.38 10.25 16.28
CA SER A 214 -19.95 9.14 15.53
C SER A 214 -19.36 9.01 14.12
N VAL A 215 -19.16 10.15 13.42
CA VAL A 215 -18.55 10.19 12.08
C VAL A 215 -17.08 9.81 12.16
N PHE A 216 -16.36 10.25 13.19
CA PHE A 216 -14.98 9.83 13.41
C PHE A 216 -14.87 8.32 13.66
N LEU A 217 -15.75 7.74 14.48
CA LEU A 217 -15.79 6.30 14.74
C LEU A 217 -16.15 5.49 13.50
N LEU A 218 -17.09 5.96 12.68
CA LEU A 218 -17.45 5.35 11.40
C LEU A 218 -16.24 5.29 10.46
N TRP A 219 -15.53 6.40 10.27
CA TRP A 219 -14.37 6.40 9.38
C TRP A 219 -13.17 5.64 9.97
N SER A 220 -13.05 5.60 11.30
CA SER A 220 -12.04 4.79 11.98
C SER A 220 -12.29 3.30 11.78
N SER A 221 -13.54 2.83 11.92
CA SER A 221 -13.90 1.44 11.67
C SER A 221 -13.73 1.08 10.19
N ALA A 222 -14.12 1.97 9.27
CA ALA A 222 -13.88 1.80 7.84
C ALA A 222 -12.39 1.70 7.52
N LEU A 223 -11.54 2.52 8.13
CA LEU A 223 -10.09 2.48 7.95
C LEU A 223 -9.49 1.16 8.46
N VAL A 224 -9.92 0.68 9.64
CA VAL A 224 -9.51 -0.63 10.17
C VAL A 224 -9.91 -1.75 9.22
N ALA A 225 -11.19 -1.83 8.84
CA ALA A 225 -11.69 -2.84 7.91
C ALA A 225 -10.90 -2.83 6.59
N TYR A 226 -10.70 -1.64 6.02
CA TYR A 226 -9.98 -1.46 4.78
C TYR A 226 -8.50 -1.88 4.85
N THR A 227 -7.85 -1.75 6.01
CA THR A 227 -6.49 -2.30 6.22
C THR A 227 -6.45 -3.82 6.42
N MET A 228 -7.53 -4.41 6.92
CA MET A 228 -7.63 -5.85 7.20
C MET A 228 -8.08 -6.68 6.00
N ILE A 229 -8.96 -6.16 5.16
CA ILE A 229 -9.47 -6.84 3.95
C ILE A 229 -8.37 -7.55 3.13
N PRO A 230 -7.24 -6.92 2.76
CA PRO A 230 -6.22 -7.60 1.96
C PRO A 230 -5.40 -8.64 2.73
N ARG A 231 -5.56 -8.75 4.05
CA ARG A 231 -4.87 -9.72 4.92
C ARG A 231 -5.71 -10.94 5.26
N VAL A 232 -7.02 -10.87 5.06
CA VAL A 232 -7.98 -11.92 5.37
C VAL A 232 -8.52 -12.48 4.05
N PRO A 233 -8.12 -13.69 3.62
CA PRO A 233 -8.50 -14.26 2.33
C PRO A 233 -10.01 -14.27 2.07
N GLU A 234 -10.81 -14.49 3.12
CA GLU A 234 -12.27 -14.61 3.08
C GLU A 234 -12.96 -13.29 2.71
N PHE A 235 -12.36 -12.16 3.08
CA PHE A 235 -12.92 -10.82 2.79
C PHE A 235 -12.23 -10.12 1.62
N PHE A 236 -11.28 -10.79 0.94
CA PHE A 236 -10.47 -10.16 -0.09
C PHE A 236 -11.21 -10.07 -1.44
N VAL A 237 -11.96 -8.98 -1.62
CA VAL A 237 -12.74 -8.68 -2.83
C VAL A 237 -11.84 -8.32 -4.02
N CYS A 238 -11.27 -9.30 -4.70
CA CYS A 238 -10.40 -9.08 -5.86
C CYS A 238 -10.71 -10.11 -6.94
N SER A 239 -10.51 -9.76 -8.22
CA SER A 239 -10.63 -10.74 -9.31
C SER A 239 -9.64 -11.89 -9.11
N ASP A 240 -10.08 -13.11 -9.44
CA ASP A 240 -9.26 -14.31 -9.22
C ASP A 240 -7.96 -14.29 -10.02
N SER A 241 -7.90 -13.54 -11.12
CA SER A 241 -6.70 -13.30 -11.92
C SER A 241 -5.66 -12.42 -11.22
N VAL A 242 -6.09 -11.45 -10.39
CA VAL A 242 -5.20 -10.46 -9.76
C VAL A 242 -4.81 -10.86 -8.34
N ARG A 243 -5.67 -11.59 -7.63
CA ARG A 243 -5.45 -12.12 -6.28
C ARG A 243 -4.08 -12.82 -6.10
N PRO A 244 -3.63 -13.75 -6.97
CA PRO A 244 -2.32 -14.41 -6.81
C PRO A 244 -1.14 -13.46 -6.97
N ILE A 245 -1.27 -12.42 -7.81
CA ILE A 245 -0.22 -11.41 -8.01
C ILE A 245 -0.07 -10.55 -6.75
N LEU A 246 -1.18 -10.08 -6.19
CA LEU A 246 -1.17 -9.23 -4.99
C LEU A 246 -0.64 -9.97 -3.76
N THR A 247 -1.05 -11.23 -3.57
CA THR A 247 -0.51 -12.06 -2.49
C THR A 247 0.99 -12.32 -2.64
N ALA A 248 1.50 -12.50 -3.88
CA ALA A 248 2.93 -12.64 -4.13
C ALA A 248 3.71 -11.34 -3.86
N ILE A 249 3.15 -10.16 -4.17
CA ILE A 249 3.75 -8.85 -3.84
C ILE A 249 3.89 -8.67 -2.32
N GLY A 250 2.91 -9.15 -1.55
CA GLY A 250 2.90 -9.05 -0.08
C GLY A 250 3.83 -10.01 0.66
N ARG A 251 4.38 -11.04 0.00
CA ARG A 251 5.23 -12.05 0.66
C ARG A 251 6.68 -11.56 0.85
N PRO A 252 7.23 -11.58 2.08
CA PRO A 252 8.63 -11.28 2.30
C PRO A 252 9.52 -12.35 1.63
N ALA A 253 10.57 -11.91 0.94
CA ALA A 253 11.47 -12.78 0.16
C ALA A 253 12.03 -13.99 0.94
N LYS A 254 12.20 -13.86 2.27
CA LYS A 254 12.70 -14.93 3.15
C LYS A 254 11.74 -16.11 3.34
N VAL A 255 10.43 -15.89 3.30
CA VAL A 255 9.45 -16.97 3.58
C VAL A 255 9.32 -17.93 2.40
N MET A 256 9.54 -17.47 1.17
CA MET A 256 9.49 -18.32 -0.02
C MET A 256 10.79 -19.09 -0.30
N GLN A 257 11.96 -18.61 0.15
CA GLN A 257 13.20 -19.40 0.07
C GLN A 257 13.07 -20.70 0.87
N ASN A 258 12.54 -20.62 2.09
CA ASN A 258 12.31 -21.82 2.90
C ASN A 258 11.28 -22.78 2.27
N SER A 259 10.28 -22.28 1.53
CA SER A 259 9.31 -23.14 0.82
C SER A 259 9.83 -23.68 -0.52
N ALA A 260 10.73 -22.97 -1.20
CA ALA A 260 11.39 -23.43 -2.41
C ALA A 260 12.48 -24.46 -2.06
N ASP A 261 13.27 -24.23 -1.01
CA ASP A 261 14.24 -25.19 -0.50
C ASP A 261 13.55 -26.46 0.04
N ALA A 262 12.39 -26.33 0.69
CA ALA A 262 11.56 -27.47 1.10
C ALA A 262 10.98 -28.27 -0.08
N LYS A 263 10.75 -27.64 -1.24
CA LYS A 263 10.32 -28.33 -2.49
C LYS A 263 11.49 -28.80 -3.36
N THR A 264 12.72 -28.41 -3.03
CA THR A 264 13.96 -28.83 -3.74
C THR A 264 14.79 -29.82 -2.90
N ALA A 265 14.28 -30.24 -1.73
CA ALA A 265 14.77 -31.42 -1.05
C ALA A 265 14.41 -32.66 -1.89
N LYS A 266 15.31 -33.01 -2.83
CA LYS A 266 15.31 -34.30 -3.52
C LYS A 266 15.25 -35.44 -2.48
N PRO A 267 14.58 -36.56 -2.79
CA PRO A 267 14.58 -37.73 -1.93
C PRO A 267 16.02 -38.21 -1.78
N GLY A 268 16.48 -38.26 -0.54
CA GLY A 268 17.79 -38.81 -0.20
C GLY A 268 17.87 -40.25 -0.69
N ASN A 269 18.81 -40.46 -1.60
CA ASN A 269 19.24 -41.75 -2.13
C ASN A 269 19.69 -42.64 -0.95
N SER A 270 18.98 -43.73 -0.69
CA SER A 270 19.44 -44.82 0.19
C SER A 270 19.55 -46.11 -0.62
N ASP A 271 20.62 -46.20 -1.38
CA ASP A 271 21.21 -47.45 -1.90
C ASP A 271 22.45 -47.71 -1.00
N THR A 272 22.76 -48.86 -0.43
CA THR A 272 22.39 -50.26 -0.66
C THR A 272 22.88 -51.04 0.58
N LYS A 273 22.20 -52.14 0.98
CA LYS A 273 22.84 -53.40 1.40
C LYS A 273 21.78 -54.49 1.53
N SER A 274 21.61 -55.27 0.47
CA SER A 274 21.06 -56.63 0.56
C SER A 274 22.18 -57.58 0.98
N PRO A 275 21.85 -58.65 1.73
CA PRO A 275 22.39 -59.94 1.35
C PRO A 275 21.34 -61.07 1.37
N GLN A 276 21.37 -61.82 0.26
CA GLN A 276 21.27 -63.28 0.13
C GLN A 276 20.03 -64.06 0.63
N VAL A 277 19.33 -64.56 -0.40
CA VAL A 277 18.57 -65.80 -0.57
C VAL A 277 18.95 -66.97 0.35
N GLU A 278 17.94 -67.59 0.98
CA GLU A 278 17.92 -69.03 1.26
C GLU A 278 16.51 -69.59 0.98
N VAL A 279 16.45 -70.61 0.11
CA VAL A 279 15.24 -71.28 -0.39
C VAL A 279 15.10 -72.63 0.32
N ARG A 280 13.91 -72.91 0.88
CA ARG A 280 13.24 -74.22 1.15
C ARG A 280 12.26 -73.97 2.31
N SER A 281 11.11 -74.62 2.48
CA SER A 281 10.38 -75.71 1.84
C SER A 281 9.21 -76.03 2.79
N MET A 282 8.09 -76.56 2.27
CA MET A 282 7.10 -77.38 2.99
C MET A 282 6.15 -76.66 3.97
N ARG A 283 4.84 -76.63 3.63
CA ARG A 283 3.80 -77.64 3.97
C ARG A 283 3.33 -77.47 5.42
N GLU A 284 2.08 -77.04 5.57
CA GLU A 284 0.98 -77.90 6.05
C GLU A 284 1.04 -78.18 7.56
N THR A 285 -0.08 -77.86 8.22
CA THR A 285 -0.63 -78.53 9.42
C THR A 285 0.21 -78.59 10.69
N ALA A 286 -0.19 -77.78 11.68
CA ALA A 286 -0.40 -78.16 13.09
C ALA A 286 -0.79 -76.86 13.83
N GLN A 287 -2.07 -76.53 14.02
CA GLN A 287 -2.89 -77.02 15.13
C GLN A 287 -2.09 -77.28 16.42
N THR A 288 -2.53 -76.58 17.48
CA THR A 288 -2.40 -76.88 18.91
C THR A 288 -1.02 -76.73 19.58
N ALA A 289 -0.85 -75.56 20.20
CA ALA A 289 -0.44 -75.44 21.61
C ALA A 289 -1.44 -74.44 22.24
N VAL A 290 -2.59 -74.89 22.75
CA VAL A 290 -2.83 -75.54 24.06
C VAL A 290 -2.58 -74.58 25.22
N GLU A 291 -3.71 -74.12 25.77
CA GLU A 291 -4.03 -73.86 27.17
C GLU A 291 -3.21 -72.82 27.97
N GLY A 292 -3.95 -71.80 28.41
CA GLY A 292 -3.56 -70.72 29.31
C GLY A 292 -4.58 -69.59 29.23
#